data_AF-A0AAD2HGR6-F1
#
_entry.id   AF-A0AAD2HGR6-F1
#
_cell.length_a   1.000
_cell.length_b   1.000
_cell.length_c   1.000
_cell.angle_alpha   90.00
_cell.angle_beta   90.00
_cell.angle_gamma   90.00
#
_symmetry.space_group_name_H-M   'P 1'
#
loop_
_entity.id
_entity.type
_entity.pdbx_description
1 polymer ?
#
loop_
_entity_poly.entity_id
_entity_poly.type
_entity_poly.pdbx_seq_one_letter_code
_entity_poly.pdbx_strand_id
1 'polypeptide(L)'
;MTGSLVDTRCRCEVQLSYRLGGDAEVAGDTGLYGLLRLHEITGDEDALRIALSWFRDRFAVGTTKASHVLASCARTDTHPLNINTMSPLLTAAYLHEAKKANYLVHLDSWAEWVMYDLPRTDEGGFQHITYSMDNYQQLWDDSLMMCVLPLAKIGLVLDRPHYVEEAKRQFMLHICKTSRRDCGSTARWTFDGHHHFANALWGRGNCWATAAIPDFMEMLRLAPGDGLRMFLTSSLVRQIDGLVGCQDEETGLWHTLLDDPTSYLEASATAGFAYGIMKSLRLRFIPREDRYVRAAQKAIQGVLKHITAEGELQNVSFGTPVFSNIEDYKRIKLTSMPYGQSLALLALTEYLRTFV
;
A
#
# COMPACT_ATOMS: atom_id res chain seq x y z
N MET A 1 -30.90 42.28 -4.01
CA MET A 1 -31.55 41.14 -4.69
C MET A 1 -30.46 40.35 -5.41
N THR A 2 -29.50 39.72 -4.72
CA THR A 2 -29.57 38.33 -4.22
C THR A 2 -30.25 37.38 -5.22
N GLY A 3 -29.49 36.93 -6.22
CA GLY A 3 -29.84 35.85 -7.13
C GLY A 3 -28.83 34.72 -6.99
N SER A 4 -29.32 33.57 -6.53
CA SER A 4 -28.66 32.29 -6.27
C SER A 4 -27.64 31.84 -7.33
N LEU A 5 -26.40 31.59 -6.88
CA LEU A 5 -25.35 30.81 -7.55
C LEU A 5 -25.03 29.57 -6.70
N VAL A 6 -26.07 28.88 -6.24
CA VAL A 6 -25.95 27.64 -5.44
C VAL A 6 -26.80 26.56 -6.09
N ASP A 7 -26.44 26.14 -7.30
CA ASP A 7 -27.06 24.95 -7.90
C ASP A 7 -26.15 24.26 -8.93
N THR A 8 -24.99 23.77 -8.47
CA THR A 8 -24.18 22.77 -9.19
C THR A 8 -23.35 21.93 -8.21
N ARG A 9 -23.94 21.54 -7.07
CA ARG A 9 -23.41 20.41 -6.29
C ARG A 9 -23.85 19.13 -6.96
N CYS A 10 -23.07 18.70 -7.96
CA CYS A 10 -23.14 17.36 -8.50
C CYS A 10 -22.89 16.37 -7.36
N ARG A 11 -23.95 15.73 -6.85
CA ARG A 11 -23.85 14.65 -5.85
C ARG A 11 -23.21 13.44 -6.52
N CYS A 12 -21.90 13.33 -6.46
CA CYS A 12 -21.22 12.04 -6.60
C CYS A 12 -21.37 11.28 -5.28
N GLU A 13 -22.55 10.74 -5.00
CA GLU A 13 -22.73 9.70 -3.97
C GLU A 13 -22.14 8.40 -4.53
N VAL A 14 -20.83 8.21 -4.38
CA VAL A 14 -20.18 6.91 -4.62
C VAL A 14 -20.58 5.99 -3.47
N GLN A 15 -21.63 5.19 -3.63
CA GLN A 15 -21.97 4.10 -2.71
C GLN A 15 -20.98 2.95 -2.90
N LEU A 16 -19.82 3.02 -2.25
CA LEU A 16 -18.93 1.85 -2.09
C LEU A 16 -19.57 0.90 -1.09
N SER A 17 -19.98 -0.30 -1.51
CA SER A 17 -20.39 -1.33 -0.57
C SER A 17 -19.15 -1.94 0.10
N TYR A 18 -19.03 -1.76 1.42
CA TYR A 18 -17.92 -2.28 2.21
C TYR A 18 -18.11 -3.78 2.50
N ARG A 19 -17.89 -4.64 1.51
CA ARG A 19 -17.82 -6.11 1.75
C ARG A 19 -16.37 -6.54 1.91
N LEU A 20 -15.86 -6.48 3.14
CA LEU A 20 -14.65 -7.20 3.51
C LEU A 20 -15.02 -8.68 3.64
N GLY A 21 -14.72 -9.47 2.60
CA GLY A 21 -14.96 -10.92 2.57
C GLY A 21 -14.28 -11.65 3.73
N GLY A 22 -14.89 -12.78 4.15
CA GLY A 22 -14.60 -13.48 5.40
C GLY A 22 -13.18 -14.01 5.59
N ASP A 23 -12.42 -14.25 4.51
CA ASP A 23 -11.06 -14.78 4.55
C ASP A 23 -10.13 -13.85 3.75
N ALA A 24 -9.23 -13.13 4.44
CA ALA A 24 -8.55 -11.97 3.86
C ALA A 24 -7.19 -11.70 4.53
N GLU A 25 -6.15 -12.45 4.18
CA GLU A 25 -4.76 -12.22 4.66
C GLU A 25 -4.03 -11.02 4.01
N VAL A 26 -4.59 -10.44 2.93
CA VAL A 26 -4.05 -9.24 2.25
C VAL A 26 -5.13 -8.16 2.05
N ALA A 27 -6.37 -8.54 2.34
CA ALA A 27 -7.60 -7.94 1.86
C ALA A 27 -8.30 -7.10 2.94
N GLY A 28 -7.99 -7.35 4.21
CA GLY A 28 -8.40 -6.50 5.33
C GLY A 28 -7.48 -5.30 5.55
N ASP A 29 -6.26 -5.33 5.02
CA ASP A 29 -5.17 -4.65 5.72
C ASP A 29 -4.97 -3.17 5.35
N THR A 30 -5.03 -2.86 4.05
CA THR A 30 -5.05 -1.48 3.54
C THR A 30 -6.46 -0.89 3.48
N GLY A 31 -7.49 -1.75 3.46
CA GLY A 31 -8.89 -1.34 3.47
C GLY A 31 -9.27 -0.65 4.78
N LEU A 32 -8.82 -1.19 5.92
CA LEU A 32 -8.99 -0.55 7.24
C LEU A 32 -8.33 0.83 7.29
N TYR A 33 -7.17 0.97 6.65
CA TYR A 33 -6.48 2.25 6.57
C TYR A 33 -7.26 3.25 5.72
N GLY A 34 -7.79 2.81 4.57
CA GLY A 34 -8.69 3.60 3.74
C GLY A 34 -9.96 4.05 4.48
N LEU A 35 -10.59 3.15 5.24
CA LEU A 35 -11.78 3.47 6.06
C LEU A 35 -11.46 4.51 7.13
N LEU A 36 -10.32 4.38 7.82
CA LEU A 36 -9.90 5.37 8.80
C LEU A 36 -9.66 6.74 8.14
N ARG A 37 -9.00 6.77 6.97
CA ARG A 37 -8.77 8.02 6.22
C ARG A 37 -10.08 8.64 5.76
N LEU A 38 -11.04 7.84 5.33
CA LEU A 38 -12.38 8.32 4.98
C LEU A 38 -13.04 8.99 6.19
N HIS A 39 -13.06 8.31 7.34
CA HIS A 39 -13.59 8.87 8.58
C HIS A 39 -12.93 10.20 8.96
N GLU A 40 -11.60 10.30 8.89
CA GLU A 40 -10.86 11.53 9.19
C GLU A 40 -11.19 12.71 8.25
N ILE A 41 -11.64 12.43 7.03
CA ILE A 41 -11.95 13.44 6.02
C ILE A 41 -13.41 13.86 6.07
N THR A 42 -14.31 12.89 6.20
CA THR A 42 -15.76 13.12 6.06
C THR A 42 -16.50 13.16 7.40
N GLY A 43 -15.90 12.63 8.47
CA GLY A 43 -16.58 12.38 9.74
C GLY A 43 -17.49 11.14 9.71
N ASP A 44 -17.35 10.25 8.72
CA ASP A 44 -18.17 9.03 8.59
C ASP A 44 -17.90 8.07 9.77
N GLU A 45 -18.84 8.02 10.71
CA GLU A 45 -18.77 7.14 11.89
C GLU A 45 -19.02 5.66 11.56
N ASP A 46 -19.66 5.35 10.42
CA ASP A 46 -19.87 3.97 9.97
C ASP A 46 -18.53 3.37 9.52
N ALA A 47 -17.72 4.14 8.80
CA ALA A 47 -16.36 3.73 8.41
C ALA A 47 -15.49 3.40 9.64
N LEU A 48 -15.51 4.27 10.66
CA LEU A 48 -14.80 4.03 11.93
C LEU A 48 -15.35 2.79 12.66
N ARG A 49 -16.67 2.64 12.72
CA ARG A 49 -17.33 1.49 13.38
C ARG A 49 -16.94 0.16 12.71
N ILE A 50 -16.88 0.11 11.38
CA ILE A 50 -16.44 -1.06 10.63
C ILE A 50 -15.00 -1.41 11.03
N ALA A 51 -14.09 -0.44 11.01
CA ALA A 51 -12.69 -0.68 11.37
C ALA A 51 -12.51 -1.20 12.81
N LEU A 52 -13.20 -0.58 13.78
CA LEU A 52 -13.16 -1.00 15.18
C LEU A 52 -13.78 -2.39 15.38
N SER A 53 -14.90 -2.69 14.70
CA SER A 53 -15.54 -4.01 14.77
C SER A 53 -14.62 -5.11 14.24
N TRP A 54 -13.92 -4.85 13.14
CA TRP A 54 -12.97 -5.81 12.56
C TRP A 54 -11.88 -6.17 13.57
N PHE A 55 -11.22 -5.18 14.19
CA PHE A 55 -10.17 -5.46 15.19
C PHE A 55 -10.71 -6.18 16.42
N ARG A 56 -11.88 -5.76 16.92
CA ARG A 56 -12.53 -6.45 18.05
C ARG A 56 -12.73 -7.92 17.73
N ASP A 57 -13.31 -8.22 16.57
CA ASP A 57 -13.65 -9.59 16.19
C ASP A 57 -12.39 -10.42 15.92
N ARG A 58 -11.37 -9.85 15.26
CA ARG A 58 -10.10 -10.56 14.99
C ARG A 58 -9.27 -10.81 16.25
N PHE A 59 -9.18 -9.84 17.16
CA PHE A 59 -8.45 -10.05 18.41
C PHE A 59 -9.18 -10.99 19.38
N ALA A 60 -10.52 -11.12 19.30
CA ALA A 60 -11.27 -12.10 20.09
C ALA A 60 -11.01 -13.55 19.68
N VAL A 61 -10.72 -13.81 18.40
CA VAL A 61 -10.32 -15.16 17.91
C VAL A 61 -8.94 -15.56 18.44
N GLY A 62 -8.18 -14.60 18.99
CA GLY A 62 -6.81 -14.77 19.45
C GLY A 62 -5.82 -14.36 18.37
N THR A 63 -4.82 -13.54 18.73
CA THR A 63 -3.75 -13.20 17.78
C THR A 63 -2.97 -14.45 17.38
N THR A 64 -2.51 -14.48 16.14
CA THR A 64 -1.61 -15.48 15.54
C THR A 64 -0.40 -15.85 16.40
N LYS A 65 -0.05 -15.06 17.44
CA LYS A 65 0.96 -15.46 18.44
C LYS A 65 0.59 -16.62 19.35
N ALA A 66 -0.68 -16.78 19.75
CA ALA A 66 -1.09 -17.96 20.53
C ALA A 66 -0.96 -19.23 19.68
N SER A 67 -1.26 -19.12 18.38
CA SER A 67 -0.99 -20.15 17.38
C SER A 67 0.49 -20.28 17.04
N HIS A 68 1.31 -19.23 17.14
CA HIS A 68 2.75 -19.26 16.91
C HIS A 68 3.50 -20.05 18.00
N VAL A 69 3.14 -19.91 19.27
CA VAL A 69 3.71 -20.75 20.35
C VAL A 69 3.38 -22.24 20.12
N LEU A 70 2.20 -22.54 19.59
CA LEU A 70 1.81 -23.90 19.23
C LEU A 70 2.48 -24.38 17.92
N ALA A 71 2.64 -23.51 16.92
CA ALA A 71 3.24 -23.81 15.62
C ALA A 71 4.76 -23.96 15.68
N SER A 72 5.46 -23.15 16.48
CA SER A 72 6.91 -23.26 16.69
C SER A 72 7.27 -24.58 17.39
N CYS A 73 6.37 -25.13 18.19
CA CYS A 73 6.52 -26.47 18.76
C CYS A 73 6.14 -27.60 17.79
N ALA A 74 5.42 -27.31 16.70
CA ALA A 74 4.83 -28.32 15.82
C ALA A 74 5.54 -28.53 14.47
N ARG A 75 6.57 -27.74 14.10
CA ARG A 75 7.22 -27.80 12.76
C ARG A 75 6.17 -27.80 11.63
N THR A 76 5.33 -26.77 11.59
CA THR A 76 4.41 -26.55 10.48
C THR A 76 5.07 -25.67 9.42
N ASP A 77 4.93 -26.02 8.14
CA ASP A 77 5.47 -25.29 6.98
C ASP A 77 4.76 -23.94 6.71
N THR A 78 4.21 -23.28 7.74
CA THR A 78 3.42 -22.05 7.61
C THR A 78 3.87 -20.95 8.57
N HIS A 79 3.77 -19.70 8.11
CA HIS A 79 4.17 -18.48 8.81
C HIS A 79 2.94 -17.63 9.15
N PRO A 80 2.29 -17.86 10.31
CA PRO A 80 1.10 -17.10 10.71
C PRO A 80 1.43 -15.65 11.07
N LEU A 81 2.70 -15.36 11.41
CA LEU A 81 3.25 -14.01 11.43
C LEU A 81 4.12 -13.87 10.18
N ASN A 82 3.77 -12.92 9.32
CA ASN A 82 4.47 -12.66 8.08
C ASN A 82 4.32 -11.19 7.66
N ILE A 83 5.02 -10.79 6.60
CA ILE A 83 5.04 -9.39 6.14
C ILE A 83 3.65 -8.83 5.90
N ASN A 84 2.75 -9.61 5.29
CA ASN A 84 1.41 -9.15 4.91
C ASN A 84 0.52 -8.95 6.14
N THR A 85 0.55 -9.90 7.07
CA THR A 85 -0.27 -9.86 8.28
C THR A 85 0.08 -8.72 9.25
N MET A 86 1.22 -8.03 9.05
CA MET A 86 1.60 -6.83 9.80
C MET A 86 0.81 -5.57 9.37
N SER A 87 0.24 -5.58 8.17
CA SER A 87 -0.35 -4.41 7.54
C SER A 87 -1.54 -3.79 8.31
N PRO A 88 -2.48 -4.56 8.92
CA PRO A 88 -3.56 -4.00 9.73
C PRO A 88 -3.05 -3.18 10.92
N LEU A 89 -1.85 -3.49 11.43
CA LEU A 89 -1.31 -2.84 12.62
C LEU A 89 -0.99 -1.36 12.37
N LEU A 90 -0.87 -0.92 11.11
CA LEU A 90 -0.82 0.49 10.76
C LEU A 90 -2.08 1.22 11.26
N THR A 91 -3.26 0.70 10.89
CA THR A 91 -4.55 1.28 11.31
C THR A 91 -4.74 1.15 12.82
N ALA A 92 -4.39 0.00 13.40
CA ALA A 92 -4.45 -0.19 14.85
C ALA A 92 -3.60 0.84 15.60
N ALA A 93 -2.39 1.15 15.11
CA ALA A 93 -1.52 2.14 15.73
C ALA A 93 -2.13 3.56 15.69
N TYR A 94 -2.76 3.97 14.58
CA TYR A 94 -3.49 5.23 14.52
C TYR A 94 -4.71 5.25 15.47
N LEU A 95 -5.50 4.18 15.51
CA LEU A 95 -6.66 4.08 16.42
C LEU A 95 -6.23 4.13 17.90
N HIS A 96 -5.09 3.54 18.23
CA HIS A 96 -4.50 3.60 19.57
C HIS A 96 -4.03 5.00 19.94
N GLU A 97 -3.29 5.67 19.05
CA GLU A 97 -2.84 7.06 19.22
C GLU A 97 -4.03 8.00 19.43
N ALA A 98 -5.09 7.82 18.64
CA ALA A 98 -6.33 8.59 18.74
C ALA A 98 -7.20 8.22 19.95
N LYS A 99 -6.76 7.28 20.80
CA LYS A 99 -7.49 6.77 21.97
C LYS A 99 -8.88 6.23 21.65
N LYS A 100 -9.09 5.73 20.44
CA LYS A 100 -10.35 5.08 20.01
C LYS A 100 -10.43 3.63 20.52
N ALA A 101 -9.28 2.98 20.72
CA ALA A 101 -9.17 1.66 21.31
C ALA A 101 -7.77 1.45 21.91
N ASN A 102 -7.61 0.46 22.80
CA ASN A 102 -6.30 0.10 23.35
C ASN A 102 -5.75 -1.16 22.68
N TYR A 103 -4.77 -1.00 21.79
CA TYR A 103 -4.09 -2.10 21.12
C TYR A 103 -2.63 -2.26 21.54
N LEU A 104 -2.21 -1.65 22.66
CA LEU A 104 -0.80 -1.60 23.11
C LEU A 104 -0.10 -2.97 23.04
N VAL A 105 -0.71 -4.00 23.64
CA VAL A 105 -0.12 -5.35 23.70
C VAL A 105 0.08 -5.95 22.30
N HIS A 106 -0.84 -5.69 21.36
CA HIS A 106 -0.70 -6.17 19.99
C HIS A 106 0.38 -5.40 19.23
N LEU A 107 0.39 -4.07 19.33
CA LEU A 107 1.38 -3.22 18.67
C LEU A 107 2.81 -3.56 19.12
N ASP A 108 3.01 -3.63 20.44
CA ASP A 108 4.28 -3.99 21.08
C ASP A 108 4.77 -5.35 20.59
N SER A 109 3.92 -6.36 20.74
CA SER A 109 4.24 -7.74 20.44
C SER A 109 4.56 -7.95 18.96
N TRP A 110 3.80 -7.37 18.04
CA TRP A 110 4.06 -7.48 16.60
C TRP A 110 5.33 -6.74 16.17
N ALA A 111 5.58 -5.55 16.71
CA ALA A 111 6.79 -4.81 16.39
C ALA A 111 8.06 -5.50 16.91
N GLU A 112 8.03 -6.10 18.10
CA GLU A 112 9.14 -6.92 18.62
C GLU A 112 9.45 -8.09 17.69
N TRP A 113 8.42 -8.79 17.19
CA TRP A 113 8.61 -9.86 16.22
C TRP A 113 9.24 -9.33 14.92
N VAL A 114 8.73 -8.21 14.38
CA VAL A 114 9.32 -7.59 13.19
C VAL A 114 10.79 -7.25 13.43
N MET A 115 11.16 -6.75 14.60
CA MET A 115 12.52 -6.29 14.91
C MET A 115 13.52 -7.41 15.13
N TYR A 116 13.11 -8.48 15.81
CA TYR A 116 14.05 -9.46 16.35
C TYR A 116 13.86 -10.88 15.81
N ASP A 117 12.67 -11.23 15.31
CA ASP A 117 12.35 -12.60 14.89
C ASP A 117 12.13 -12.73 13.37
N LEU A 118 11.63 -11.69 12.70
CA LEU A 118 11.42 -11.68 11.25
C LEU A 118 12.75 -11.87 10.51
N PRO A 119 12.90 -12.92 9.67
CA PRO A 119 14.14 -13.19 8.95
C PRO A 119 14.65 -11.99 8.16
N ARG A 120 15.97 -11.89 8.10
CA ARG A 120 16.69 -10.80 7.42
C ARG A 120 17.46 -11.34 6.23
N THR A 121 17.50 -10.55 5.15
CA THR A 121 18.43 -10.78 4.04
C THR A 121 19.86 -10.40 4.43
N ASP A 122 20.83 -10.66 3.55
CA ASP A 122 22.26 -10.45 3.81
C ASP A 122 22.63 -9.02 4.22
N GLU A 123 21.92 -8.01 3.70
CA GLU A 123 22.10 -6.60 4.08
C GLU A 123 21.08 -6.13 5.13
N GLY A 124 20.51 -7.06 5.89
CA GLY A 124 19.54 -6.81 6.93
C GLY A 124 18.16 -6.42 6.42
N GLY A 125 17.83 -6.60 5.14
CA GLY A 125 16.50 -6.26 4.64
C GLY A 125 15.44 -7.19 5.22
N PHE A 126 14.20 -6.71 5.38
CA PHE A 126 13.10 -7.57 5.79
C PHE A 126 12.82 -8.61 4.70
N GLN A 127 13.15 -9.88 4.97
CA GLN A 127 12.88 -10.95 4.02
C GLN A 127 11.37 -11.06 3.84
N HIS A 128 10.92 -11.17 2.59
CA HIS A 128 9.50 -11.17 2.28
C HIS A 128 8.83 -12.53 2.58
N ILE A 129 8.85 -12.99 3.83
CA ILE A 129 8.12 -14.21 4.22
C ILE A 129 6.61 -13.98 4.03
N THR A 130 5.92 -14.96 3.47
CA THR A 130 4.46 -15.01 3.37
C THR A 130 3.93 -16.23 4.09
N TYR A 131 2.61 -16.43 4.15
CA TYR A 131 2.01 -17.53 4.89
C TYR A 131 2.61 -18.91 4.57
N SER A 132 2.96 -19.19 3.32
CA SER A 132 3.43 -20.50 2.88
C SER A 132 4.80 -20.50 2.20
N MET A 133 5.51 -19.36 2.19
CA MET A 133 6.78 -19.24 1.47
C MET A 133 7.78 -18.41 2.28
N ASP A 134 8.99 -18.94 2.43
CA ASP A 134 10.09 -18.22 3.07
C ASP A 134 10.59 -17.05 2.22
N ASN A 135 10.54 -17.19 0.89
CA ASN A 135 11.13 -16.25 -0.07
C ASN A 135 12.55 -15.86 0.36
N TYR A 136 13.40 -16.88 0.52
CA TYR A 136 14.77 -16.75 0.99
C TYR A 136 15.52 -15.64 0.25
N GLN A 137 16.11 -14.70 0.99
CA GLN A 137 16.91 -13.59 0.47
C GLN A 137 16.16 -12.59 -0.43
N GLN A 138 14.83 -12.56 -0.42
CA GLN A 138 14.04 -11.70 -1.31
C GLN A 138 13.55 -10.43 -0.62
N LEU A 139 13.67 -9.30 -1.35
CA LEU A 139 13.04 -8.02 -1.03
C LEU A 139 11.96 -7.71 -2.06
N TRP A 140 10.75 -7.46 -1.57
CA TRP A 140 9.61 -7.12 -2.43
C TRP A 140 9.12 -5.70 -2.14
N ASP A 141 8.53 -5.07 -3.15
CA ASP A 141 8.11 -3.66 -3.10
C ASP A 141 7.00 -3.44 -2.06
N ASP A 142 6.12 -4.42 -1.89
CA ASP A 142 5.01 -4.40 -0.95
C ASP A 142 5.44 -4.44 0.52
N SER A 143 6.64 -4.94 0.85
CA SER A 143 7.18 -4.90 2.22
C SER A 143 7.13 -3.50 2.85
N LEU A 144 7.35 -2.46 2.04
CA LEU A 144 7.33 -1.06 2.48
C LEU A 144 5.96 -0.67 3.06
N MET A 145 4.89 -1.03 2.34
CA MET A 145 3.52 -0.74 2.76
C MET A 145 3.08 -1.68 3.89
N MET A 146 3.35 -2.98 3.73
CA MET A 146 2.73 -4.00 4.57
C MET A 146 3.39 -4.17 5.93
N CYS A 147 4.68 -3.85 6.08
CA CYS A 147 5.42 -4.10 7.32
C CYS A 147 6.18 -2.86 7.81
N VAL A 148 6.88 -2.17 6.90
CA VAL A 148 7.76 -1.05 7.28
C VAL A 148 6.96 0.18 7.76
N LEU A 149 5.87 0.54 7.08
CA LEU A 149 4.96 1.60 7.55
C LEU A 149 4.32 1.32 8.92
N PRO A 150 3.71 0.13 9.16
CA PRO A 150 3.25 -0.25 10.50
C PRO A 150 4.34 -0.12 11.57
N LEU A 151 5.55 -0.64 11.32
CA LEU A 151 6.66 -0.57 12.27
C LEU A 151 7.02 0.88 12.61
N ALA A 152 7.13 1.74 11.60
CA ALA A 152 7.41 3.16 11.81
C ALA A 152 6.33 3.83 12.67
N LYS A 153 5.05 3.58 12.35
CA LYS A 153 3.94 4.15 13.10
C LYS A 153 3.91 3.67 14.54
N ILE A 154 4.14 2.38 14.78
CA ILE A 154 4.24 1.82 16.13
C ILE A 154 5.40 2.45 16.89
N GLY A 155 6.55 2.64 16.24
CA GLY A 155 7.70 3.32 16.81
C GLY A 155 7.37 4.73 17.31
N LEU A 156 6.61 5.50 16.55
CA LEU A 156 6.14 6.83 16.97
C LEU A 156 5.14 6.76 18.13
N VAL A 157 4.18 5.85 18.05
CA VAL A 157 3.07 5.76 19.01
C VAL A 157 3.50 5.21 20.37
N LEU A 158 4.49 4.32 20.40
CA LEU A 158 5.01 3.68 21.61
C LEU A 158 6.33 4.31 22.12
N ASP A 159 6.76 5.42 21.53
CA ASP A 159 8.02 6.10 21.85
C ASP A 159 9.26 5.17 21.77
N ARG A 160 9.36 4.44 20.65
CA ARG A 160 10.44 3.50 20.34
C ARG A 160 11.23 3.97 19.12
N PRO A 161 12.19 4.90 19.29
CA PRO A 161 12.91 5.51 18.17
C PRO A 161 13.68 4.50 17.32
N HIS A 162 14.17 3.41 17.90
CA HIS A 162 14.89 2.36 17.18
C HIS A 162 14.03 1.65 16.11
N TYR A 163 12.71 1.58 16.29
CA TYR A 163 11.79 1.07 15.25
C TYR A 163 11.70 2.03 14.07
N VAL A 164 11.70 3.34 14.36
CA VAL A 164 11.65 4.39 13.34
C VAL A 164 12.95 4.40 12.54
N GLU A 165 14.11 4.29 13.19
CA GLU A 165 15.40 4.22 12.51
C GLU A 165 15.52 2.96 11.64
N GLU A 166 15.04 1.82 12.13
CA GLU A 166 15.01 0.60 11.31
C GLU A 166 14.08 0.78 10.10
N ALA A 167 12.90 1.39 10.28
CA ALA A 167 12.00 1.66 9.17
C ALA A 167 12.64 2.60 8.12
N LYS A 168 13.35 3.65 8.55
CA LYS A 168 14.12 4.53 7.64
C LYS A 168 15.14 3.73 6.82
N ARG A 169 15.90 2.86 7.50
CA ARG A 169 16.89 2.00 6.86
C ARG A 169 16.25 1.05 5.84
N GLN A 170 15.09 0.45 6.17
CA GLN A 170 14.36 -0.42 5.26
C GLN A 170 13.87 0.31 4.02
N PHE A 171 13.33 1.53 4.15
CA PHE A 171 12.97 2.36 2.99
C PHE A 171 14.18 2.64 2.09
N MET A 172 15.32 3.03 2.68
CA MET A 172 16.55 3.28 1.91
C MET A 172 17.05 2.04 1.19
N LEU A 173 17.10 0.88 1.89
CA LEU A 173 17.58 -0.37 1.34
C LEU A 173 16.69 -0.88 0.21
N HIS A 174 15.37 -0.93 0.42
CA HIS A 174 14.44 -1.39 -0.61
C HIS A 174 14.53 -0.51 -1.85
N ILE A 175 14.50 0.82 -1.71
CA ILE A 175 14.62 1.73 -2.85
C ILE A 175 15.98 1.54 -3.55
N CYS A 176 17.06 1.38 -2.80
CA CYS A 176 18.39 1.15 -3.38
C CYS A 176 18.47 -0.16 -4.18
N LYS A 177 17.81 -1.22 -3.70
CA LYS A 177 17.89 -2.57 -4.30
C LYS A 177 16.84 -2.84 -5.36
N THR A 178 15.64 -2.29 -5.27
CA THR A 178 14.53 -2.61 -6.17
C THR A 178 14.34 -1.57 -7.27
N SER A 179 14.79 -0.31 -7.09
CA SER A 179 14.58 0.73 -8.09
C SER A 179 15.50 0.57 -9.29
N ARG A 180 14.92 0.66 -10.48
CA ARG A 180 15.66 0.73 -11.74
C ARG A 180 16.20 2.12 -12.01
N ARG A 181 17.45 2.19 -12.47
CA ARG A 181 18.15 3.47 -12.72
C ARG A 181 17.62 4.26 -13.92
N ASP A 182 17.05 3.58 -14.90
CA ASP A 182 16.61 4.16 -16.17
C ASP A 182 15.21 4.77 -16.10
N CYS A 183 14.29 4.14 -15.39
CA CYS A 183 12.89 4.59 -15.30
C CYS A 183 12.41 4.92 -13.87
N GLY A 184 13.16 4.57 -12.83
CA GLY A 184 12.74 4.77 -11.44
C GLY A 184 11.72 3.75 -10.92
N SER A 185 11.09 2.96 -11.80
CA SER A 185 10.20 1.86 -11.43
C SER A 185 10.92 0.79 -10.61
N THR A 186 10.19 0.10 -9.75
CA THR A 186 10.70 -0.95 -8.88
C THR A 186 10.49 -2.34 -9.49
N ALA A 187 11.41 -3.25 -9.20
CA ALA A 187 11.29 -4.67 -9.46
C ALA A 187 11.87 -5.44 -8.27
N ARG A 188 11.17 -6.50 -7.85
CA ARG A 188 11.58 -7.36 -6.72
C ARG A 188 13.03 -7.82 -6.87
N TRP A 189 13.74 -7.90 -5.75
CA TRP A 189 15.18 -8.19 -5.69
C TRP A 189 15.45 -9.46 -4.90
N THR A 190 16.47 -10.22 -5.29
CA THR A 190 17.03 -11.31 -4.49
C THR A 190 18.53 -11.12 -4.27
N PHE A 191 18.99 -11.33 -3.03
CA PHE A 191 20.42 -11.45 -2.74
C PHE A 191 20.96 -12.81 -3.15
N ASP A 192 20.13 -13.86 -3.20
CA ASP A 192 20.51 -15.10 -3.84
C ASP A 192 20.62 -14.86 -5.35
N GLY A 193 21.84 -14.94 -5.88
CA GLY A 193 22.16 -14.64 -7.28
C GLY A 193 22.21 -13.15 -7.65
N HIS A 194 21.91 -12.22 -6.73
CA HIS A 194 21.98 -10.76 -6.94
C HIS A 194 21.30 -10.25 -8.22
N HIS A 195 20.01 -10.56 -8.41
CA HIS A 195 19.26 -10.16 -9.61
C HIS A 195 17.79 -9.79 -9.31
N HIS A 196 17.11 -9.22 -10.32
CA HIS A 196 15.71 -8.79 -10.24
C HIS A 196 14.71 -9.82 -10.78
N PHE A 197 14.96 -11.13 -10.59
CA PHE A 197 14.16 -12.20 -11.20
C PHE A 197 13.95 -12.01 -12.71
N ALA A 198 12.69 -12.04 -13.18
CA ALA A 198 12.28 -11.78 -14.56
C ALA A 198 12.38 -10.30 -14.97
N ASN A 199 12.89 -9.42 -14.09
CA ASN A 199 12.99 -7.97 -14.28
C ASN A 199 11.63 -7.32 -14.61
N ALA A 200 10.56 -7.87 -14.03
CA ALA A 200 9.19 -7.46 -14.31
C ALA A 200 8.86 -6.13 -13.60
N LEU A 201 8.53 -5.10 -14.39
CA LEU A 201 7.97 -3.85 -13.89
C LEU A 201 6.48 -4.01 -13.61
N TRP A 202 6.17 -4.84 -12.62
CA TRP A 202 4.81 -5.20 -12.26
C TRP A 202 4.07 -4.02 -11.62
N GLY A 203 2.93 -3.66 -12.20
CA GLY A 203 2.16 -2.46 -11.85
C GLY A 203 1.79 -2.41 -10.37
N ARG A 204 1.20 -3.47 -9.81
CA ARG A 204 0.81 -3.46 -8.39
C ARG A 204 2.01 -3.49 -7.44
N GLY A 205 3.14 -4.08 -7.82
CA GLY A 205 4.39 -3.97 -7.05
C GLY A 205 4.83 -2.50 -6.94
N ASN A 206 4.86 -1.82 -8.08
CA ASN A 206 5.22 -0.41 -8.19
C ASN A 206 4.25 0.52 -7.44
N CYS A 207 2.96 0.21 -7.43
CA CYS A 207 1.97 1.07 -6.79
C CYS A 207 2.15 1.11 -5.27
N TRP A 208 2.64 0.04 -4.65
CA TRP A 208 2.94 0.02 -3.21
C TRP A 208 4.06 0.97 -2.83
N ALA A 209 5.14 1.03 -3.61
CA ALA A 209 6.19 2.02 -3.39
C ALA A 209 5.67 3.45 -3.61
N THR A 210 4.89 3.66 -4.67
CA THR A 210 4.29 4.97 -5.00
C THR A 210 3.35 5.47 -3.89
N ALA A 211 2.62 4.56 -3.24
CA ALA A 211 1.73 4.85 -2.12
C ALA A 211 2.48 5.03 -0.79
N ALA A 212 3.45 4.17 -0.51
CA ALA A 212 4.10 4.09 0.80
C ALA A 212 5.09 5.24 1.07
N ILE A 213 5.82 5.68 0.04
CA ILE A 213 6.82 6.75 0.17
C ILE A 213 6.22 8.07 0.69
N PRO A 214 5.15 8.64 0.09
CA PRO A 214 4.55 9.87 0.60
C PRO A 214 3.93 9.68 1.99
N ASP A 215 3.33 8.52 2.29
CA ASP A 215 2.82 8.19 3.61
C ASP A 215 3.91 8.20 4.68
N PHE A 216 5.06 7.59 4.38
CA PHE A 216 6.19 7.53 5.29
C PHE A 216 6.75 8.92 5.59
N MET A 217 6.95 9.75 4.56
CA MET A 217 7.45 11.11 4.72
C MET A 217 6.47 12.00 5.52
N GLU A 218 5.16 11.90 5.26
CA GLU A 218 4.12 12.61 6.01
C GLU A 218 4.09 12.17 7.48
N MET A 219 4.10 10.85 7.71
CA MET A 219 4.05 10.24 9.04
C MET A 219 5.22 10.66 9.92
N LEU A 220 6.44 10.64 9.37
CA LEU A 220 7.65 11.06 10.09
C LEU A 220 7.82 12.58 10.16
N ARG A 221 6.96 13.36 9.49
CA ARG A 221 7.04 14.82 9.40
C ARG A 221 8.43 15.31 8.99
N LEU A 222 9.06 14.64 8.02
CA LEU A 222 10.42 14.97 7.61
C LEU A 222 10.50 16.42 7.08
N ALA A 223 11.40 17.21 7.65
CA ALA A 223 11.53 18.62 7.32
C ALA A 223 12.06 18.83 5.88
N PRO A 224 11.72 19.95 5.21
CA PRO A 224 12.42 20.34 3.98
C PRO A 224 13.94 20.43 4.23
N GLY A 225 14.74 19.79 3.37
CA GLY A 225 16.20 19.73 3.52
C GLY A 225 16.72 18.52 4.33
N ASP A 226 15.84 17.72 4.93
CA ASP A 226 16.22 16.43 5.50
C ASP A 226 16.75 15.48 4.38
N GLY A 227 17.90 14.86 4.62
CA GLY A 227 18.58 14.04 3.61
C GLY A 227 17.78 12.80 3.19
N LEU A 228 17.05 12.17 4.12
CA LEU A 228 16.16 11.06 3.81
C LEU A 228 14.98 11.54 2.98
N ARG A 229 14.36 12.67 3.35
CA ARG A 229 13.30 13.29 2.54
C ARG A 229 13.78 13.57 1.12
N MET A 230 14.98 14.13 0.95
CA MET A 230 15.56 14.41 -0.36
C MET A 230 15.72 13.12 -1.18
N PHE A 231 16.31 12.08 -0.59
CA PHE A 231 16.48 10.78 -1.23
C PHE A 231 15.13 10.17 -1.67
N LEU A 232 14.16 10.12 -0.76
CA LEU A 232 12.84 9.55 -1.03
C LEU A 232 12.08 10.35 -2.08
N THR A 233 12.13 11.68 -2.01
CA THR A 233 11.48 12.58 -2.97
C THR A 233 12.08 12.40 -4.37
N SER A 234 13.41 12.34 -4.49
CA SER A 234 14.06 12.11 -5.79
C SER A 234 13.69 10.75 -6.40
N SER A 235 13.59 9.71 -5.58
CA SER A 235 13.16 8.39 -6.06
C SER A 235 11.68 8.39 -6.47
N LEU A 236 10.82 9.04 -5.70
CA LEU A 236 9.39 9.19 -6.00
C LEU A 236 9.15 9.98 -7.30
N VAL A 237 9.88 11.10 -7.51
CA VAL A 237 9.79 11.88 -8.75
C VAL A 237 10.15 11.03 -9.96
N ARG A 238 11.25 10.28 -9.90
CA ARG A 238 11.64 9.38 -11.01
C ARG A 238 10.58 8.32 -11.30
N GLN A 239 10.06 7.68 -10.25
CA GLN A 239 9.00 6.69 -10.40
C GLN A 239 7.74 7.30 -11.03
N ILE A 240 7.29 8.46 -10.55
CA ILE A 240 6.10 9.14 -11.08
C ILE A 240 6.33 9.62 -12.52
N ASP A 241 7.54 10.09 -12.86
CA ASP A 241 7.89 10.44 -14.24
C ASP A 241 7.79 9.23 -15.18
N GLY A 242 8.32 8.07 -14.75
CA GLY A 242 8.20 6.82 -15.49
C GLY A 242 6.74 6.39 -15.68
N LEU A 243 5.94 6.46 -14.61
CA LEU A 243 4.52 6.13 -14.64
C LEU A 243 3.75 7.05 -15.60
N VAL A 244 3.96 8.37 -15.52
CA VAL A 244 3.31 9.32 -16.44
C VAL A 244 3.67 9.02 -17.90
N GLY A 245 4.90 8.57 -18.17
CA GLY A 245 5.35 8.20 -19.50
C GLY A 245 4.73 6.92 -20.08
N CYS A 246 4.15 6.05 -19.24
CA CYS A 246 3.55 4.78 -19.68
C CYS A 246 2.06 4.62 -19.33
N GLN A 247 1.39 5.70 -18.93
CA GLN A 247 -0.06 5.69 -18.74
C GLN A 247 -0.77 5.45 -20.06
N ASP A 248 -1.77 4.57 -20.08
CA ASP A 248 -2.62 4.41 -21.25
C ASP A 248 -3.47 5.67 -21.47
N GLU A 249 -3.30 6.31 -22.63
CA GLU A 249 -3.86 7.63 -22.91
C GLU A 249 -5.40 7.62 -23.04
N GLU A 250 -5.96 6.50 -23.50
CA GLU A 250 -7.40 6.33 -23.75
C GLU A 250 -8.17 6.07 -22.45
N THR A 251 -7.70 5.12 -21.64
CA THR A 251 -8.39 4.67 -20.44
C THR A 251 -7.94 5.39 -19.18
N GLY A 252 -6.72 5.91 -19.15
CA GLY A 252 -6.08 6.45 -17.96
C GLY A 252 -5.54 5.40 -16.99
N LEU A 253 -5.62 4.10 -17.34
CA LEU A 253 -5.08 3.00 -16.54
C LEU A 253 -3.60 2.77 -16.85
N TRP A 254 -2.98 1.89 -16.08
CA TRP A 254 -1.68 1.32 -16.38
C TRP A 254 -1.79 -0.15 -16.72
N HIS A 255 -0.88 -0.60 -17.58
CA HIS A 255 -0.66 -2.00 -17.89
C HIS A 255 -0.06 -2.75 -16.70
N THR A 256 -0.38 -4.04 -16.55
CA THR A 256 0.15 -4.90 -15.47
C THR A 256 1.66 -5.03 -15.52
N LEU A 257 2.24 -4.98 -16.72
CA LEU A 257 3.67 -4.74 -16.95
C LEU A 257 3.79 -3.33 -17.52
N LEU A 258 4.39 -2.42 -16.74
CA LEU A 258 4.35 -0.98 -17.02
C LEU A 258 5.01 -0.60 -18.35
N ASP A 259 5.98 -1.39 -18.81
CA ASP A 259 6.74 -1.19 -20.04
C ASP A 259 6.24 -2.04 -21.23
N ASP A 260 5.14 -2.78 -21.05
CA ASP A 260 4.60 -3.67 -22.07
C ASP A 260 3.09 -3.40 -22.34
N PRO A 261 2.78 -2.66 -23.42
CA PRO A 261 1.40 -2.32 -23.77
C PRO A 261 0.59 -3.52 -24.29
N THR A 262 1.23 -4.67 -24.55
CA THR A 262 0.53 -5.91 -24.91
C THR A 262 -0.08 -6.61 -23.70
N SER A 263 0.36 -6.24 -22.49
CA SER A 263 -0.19 -6.76 -21.24
C SER A 263 -1.54 -6.11 -20.90
N TYR A 264 -2.37 -6.72 -20.07
CA TYR A 264 -3.69 -6.16 -19.76
C TYR A 264 -3.59 -4.91 -18.87
N LEU A 265 -4.57 -4.01 -18.98
CA LEU A 265 -4.75 -2.87 -18.06
C LEU A 265 -5.22 -3.37 -16.69
N GLU A 266 -4.66 -2.81 -15.61
CA GLU A 266 -4.87 -3.30 -14.25
C GLU A 266 -5.34 -2.16 -13.32
N ALA A 267 -6.54 -2.31 -12.78
CA ALA A 267 -7.24 -1.24 -12.08
C ALA A 267 -6.72 -1.01 -10.66
N SER A 268 -6.23 -2.04 -9.97
CA SER A 268 -5.75 -1.89 -8.58
C SER A 268 -4.43 -1.11 -8.50
N ALA A 269 -3.49 -1.41 -9.39
CA ALA A 269 -2.25 -0.69 -9.60
C ALA A 269 -2.55 0.77 -9.94
N THR A 270 -3.47 0.99 -10.89
CA THR A 270 -3.93 2.33 -11.27
C THR A 270 -4.46 3.11 -10.07
N ALA A 271 -5.27 2.49 -9.20
CA ALA A 271 -5.77 3.13 -7.98
C ALA A 271 -4.63 3.47 -7.01
N GLY A 272 -3.66 2.57 -6.81
CA GLY A 272 -2.48 2.84 -5.98
C GLY A 272 -1.60 3.97 -6.52
N PHE A 273 -1.39 4.03 -7.83
CA PHE A 273 -0.69 5.14 -8.47
C PHE A 273 -1.44 6.46 -8.31
N ALA A 274 -2.76 6.45 -8.55
CA ALA A 274 -3.59 7.64 -8.36
C ALA A 274 -3.47 8.17 -6.93
N TYR A 275 -3.59 7.31 -5.92
CA TYR A 275 -3.40 7.66 -4.50
C TYR A 275 -2.04 8.31 -4.26
N GLY A 276 -0.95 7.64 -4.64
CA GLY A 276 0.40 8.13 -4.37
C GLY A 276 0.74 9.44 -5.10
N ILE A 277 0.31 9.59 -6.35
CA ILE A 277 0.52 10.82 -7.14
C ILE A 277 -0.28 11.98 -6.52
N MET A 278 -1.57 11.79 -6.23
CA MET A 278 -2.40 12.85 -5.63
C MET A 278 -1.89 13.28 -4.27
N LYS A 279 -1.52 12.32 -3.42
CA LYS A 279 -0.95 12.61 -2.12
C LYS A 279 0.36 13.38 -2.21
N SER A 280 1.21 13.02 -3.16
CA SER A 280 2.46 13.73 -3.44
C SER A 280 2.24 15.16 -3.95
N LEU A 281 1.20 15.38 -4.75
CA LEU A 281 0.77 16.72 -5.17
C LEU A 281 0.27 17.55 -3.98
N ARG A 282 -0.62 16.99 -3.15
CA ARG A 282 -1.18 17.67 -1.96
C ARG A 282 -0.08 18.08 -0.99
N LEU A 283 0.86 17.17 -0.72
CA LEU A 283 1.97 17.39 0.21
C LEU A 283 3.14 18.17 -0.39
N ARG A 284 3.06 18.51 -1.68
CA ARG A 284 4.10 19.24 -2.43
C ARG A 284 5.44 18.51 -2.41
N PHE A 285 5.42 17.18 -2.44
CA PHE A 285 6.60 16.35 -2.69
C PHE A 285 6.96 16.35 -4.18
N ILE A 286 5.96 16.50 -5.04
CA ILE A 286 6.15 16.77 -6.46
C ILE A 286 5.52 18.13 -6.81
N PRO A 287 6.04 18.85 -7.82
CA PRO A 287 5.46 20.11 -8.25
C PRO A 287 4.07 19.90 -8.85
N ARG A 288 3.22 20.92 -8.80
CA ARG A 288 1.86 20.87 -9.37
C ARG A 288 1.89 21.13 -10.89
N GLU A 289 2.64 20.32 -11.62
CA GLU A 289 2.73 20.39 -13.08
C GLU A 289 1.51 19.73 -13.74
N ASP A 290 1.07 20.29 -14.88
CA ASP A 290 -0.12 19.80 -15.60
C ASP A 290 -0.04 18.32 -15.96
N ARG A 291 1.16 17.78 -16.25
CA ARG A 291 1.33 16.36 -16.57
C ARG A 291 0.96 15.45 -15.39
N TYR A 292 1.37 15.79 -14.17
CA TYR A 292 1.04 15.01 -12.98
C TYR A 292 -0.43 15.15 -12.59
N VAL A 293 -0.96 16.37 -12.66
CA VAL A 293 -2.38 16.63 -12.36
C VAL A 293 -3.28 15.89 -13.35
N ARG A 294 -2.99 15.98 -14.66
CA ARG A 294 -3.75 15.25 -15.69
C ARG A 294 -3.63 13.74 -15.52
N ALA A 295 -2.43 13.22 -15.24
CA ALA A 295 -2.24 11.79 -15.01
C ALA A 295 -3.09 11.29 -13.83
N ALA A 296 -3.06 11.99 -12.70
CA ALA A 296 -3.87 11.66 -11.53
C ALA A 296 -5.38 11.74 -11.80
N GLN A 297 -5.84 12.78 -12.50
CA GLN A 297 -7.25 12.92 -12.86
C GLN A 297 -7.72 11.82 -13.81
N LYS A 298 -6.95 11.52 -14.86
CA LYS A 298 -7.23 10.41 -15.78
C LYS A 298 -7.28 9.08 -15.04
N ALA A 299 -6.33 8.83 -14.14
CA ALA A 299 -6.28 7.61 -13.33
C ALA A 299 -7.55 7.43 -12.50
N ILE A 300 -8.01 8.48 -11.80
CA ILE A 300 -9.24 8.42 -11.01
C ILE A 300 -10.47 8.21 -11.88
N GLN A 301 -10.56 8.89 -13.03
CA GLN A 301 -11.68 8.66 -13.96
C GLN A 301 -11.67 7.22 -14.50
N GLY A 302 -10.49 6.68 -14.81
CA GLY A 302 -10.31 5.30 -15.20
C GLY A 302 -10.75 4.31 -14.12
N VAL A 303 -10.33 4.53 -12.87
CA VAL A 303 -10.75 3.71 -11.72
C VAL A 303 -12.26 3.76 -11.52
N LEU A 304 -12.87 4.96 -11.53
CA LEU A 304 -14.32 5.12 -11.37
C LEU A 304 -15.12 4.37 -12.44
N LYS A 305 -14.66 4.37 -13.71
CA LYS A 305 -15.30 3.63 -14.80
C LYS A 305 -15.28 2.11 -14.60
N HIS A 306 -14.38 1.59 -13.77
CA HIS A 306 -14.23 0.16 -13.49
C HIS A 306 -14.87 -0.26 -12.16
N ILE A 307 -15.54 0.66 -11.45
CA ILE A 307 -16.34 0.34 -10.27
C ILE A 307 -17.76 0.02 -10.73
N THR A 308 -18.27 -1.17 -10.39
CA THR A 308 -19.65 -1.58 -10.73
C THR A 308 -20.68 -0.81 -9.89
N ALA A 309 -21.95 -0.94 -10.26
CA ALA A 309 -23.05 -0.36 -9.48
C ALA A 309 -23.12 -0.91 -8.04
N GLU A 310 -22.61 -2.12 -7.81
CA GLU A 310 -22.51 -2.76 -6.50
C GLU A 310 -21.27 -2.31 -5.70
N GLY A 311 -20.43 -1.45 -6.28
CA GLY A 311 -19.22 -0.93 -5.63
C GLY A 311 -18.00 -1.85 -5.76
N GLU A 312 -18.00 -2.82 -6.68
CA GLU A 312 -16.86 -3.70 -6.88
C GLU A 312 -15.89 -3.12 -7.93
N LEU A 313 -14.61 -3.04 -7.59
CA LEU A 313 -13.57 -2.70 -8.58
C LEU A 313 -13.27 -3.93 -9.44
N GLN A 314 -13.55 -3.82 -10.73
CA GLN A 314 -13.23 -4.84 -11.74
C GLN A 314 -11.84 -4.64 -12.34
N ASN A 315 -11.41 -5.55 -13.21
CA ASN A 315 -10.08 -5.55 -13.86
C ASN A 315 -8.92 -5.51 -12.85
N VAL A 316 -9.09 -6.22 -11.73
CA VAL A 316 -8.07 -6.39 -10.71
C VAL A 316 -7.41 -7.76 -10.90
N SER A 317 -6.08 -7.82 -10.94
CA SER A 317 -5.38 -9.09 -11.09
C SER A 317 -5.31 -9.86 -9.76
N PHE A 318 -5.38 -11.19 -9.82
CA PHE A 318 -5.30 -12.08 -8.65
C PHE A 318 -3.94 -12.02 -7.92
N GLY A 319 -3.83 -12.68 -6.75
CA GLY A 319 -2.58 -12.76 -5.98
C GLY A 319 -1.41 -13.19 -6.85
N THR A 320 -0.34 -12.39 -6.86
CA THR A 320 0.74 -12.48 -7.85
C THR A 320 2.07 -12.84 -7.17
N PRO A 321 2.54 -14.10 -7.28
CA PRO A 321 3.86 -14.49 -6.78
C PRO A 321 4.97 -13.91 -7.67
N VAL A 322 6.22 -14.23 -7.35
CA VAL A 322 7.34 -13.99 -8.27
C VAL A 322 7.34 -15.07 -9.34
N PHE A 323 7.31 -14.67 -10.61
CA PHE A 323 7.51 -15.57 -11.73
C PHE A 323 8.93 -15.48 -12.28
N SER A 324 9.45 -16.60 -12.78
CA SER A 324 10.70 -16.67 -13.53
C SER A 324 10.53 -16.22 -14.99
N ASN A 325 9.32 -16.36 -15.55
CA ASN A 325 8.99 -15.89 -16.89
C ASN A 325 8.07 -14.65 -16.81
N ILE A 326 8.47 -13.58 -17.51
CA ILE A 326 7.71 -12.33 -17.53
C ILE A 326 6.32 -12.49 -18.17
N GLU A 327 6.16 -13.42 -19.11
CA GLU A 327 4.89 -13.70 -19.78
C GLU A 327 3.81 -14.24 -18.83
N ASP A 328 4.20 -14.83 -17.70
CA ASP A 328 3.24 -15.35 -16.72
C ASP A 328 2.47 -14.21 -16.02
N TYR A 329 3.06 -13.00 -15.92
CA TYR A 329 2.35 -11.82 -15.39
C TYR A 329 1.15 -11.42 -16.27
N LYS A 330 1.23 -11.66 -17.58
CA LYS A 330 0.15 -11.37 -18.54
C LYS A 330 -1.01 -12.36 -18.47
N ARG A 331 -0.82 -13.51 -17.82
CA ARG A 331 -1.81 -14.61 -17.75
C ARG A 331 -2.58 -14.66 -16.45
N ILE A 332 -2.29 -13.75 -15.52
CA ILE A 332 -2.97 -13.68 -14.23
C ILE A 332 -4.44 -13.36 -14.47
N LYS A 333 -5.31 -14.14 -13.81
CA LYS A 333 -6.76 -13.94 -13.90
C LYS A 333 -7.16 -12.58 -13.35
N LEU A 334 -8.09 -11.93 -14.04
CA LEU A 334 -8.73 -10.71 -13.59
C LEU A 334 -10.04 -11.05 -12.87
N THR A 335 -10.21 -10.52 -11.66
CA THR A 335 -11.39 -10.72 -10.82
C THR A 335 -11.45 -9.64 -9.75
N SER A 336 -12.61 -9.38 -9.18
CA SER A 336 -12.74 -8.58 -7.95
C SER A 336 -11.89 -9.20 -6.84
N MET A 337 -11.06 -8.39 -6.17
CA MET A 337 -10.15 -8.81 -5.10
C MET A 337 -10.05 -7.71 -4.05
N PRO A 338 -10.06 -8.01 -2.74
CA PRO A 338 -10.30 -6.95 -1.76
C PRO A 338 -9.16 -5.92 -1.61
N TYR A 339 -7.93 -6.21 -2.03
CA TYR A 339 -6.89 -5.18 -2.17
C TYR A 339 -7.21 -4.18 -3.28
N GLY A 340 -7.95 -4.57 -4.31
CA GLY A 340 -8.51 -3.68 -5.33
C GLY A 340 -9.49 -2.68 -4.72
N GLN A 341 -10.47 -3.16 -3.93
CA GLN A 341 -11.38 -2.28 -3.18
C GLN A 341 -10.63 -1.36 -2.21
N SER A 342 -9.62 -1.89 -1.53
CA SER A 342 -8.81 -1.14 -0.57
C SER A 342 -8.04 0.02 -1.24
N LEU A 343 -7.39 -0.26 -2.37
CA LEU A 343 -6.67 0.74 -3.15
C LEU A 343 -7.61 1.77 -3.79
N ALA A 344 -8.77 1.34 -4.30
CA ALA A 344 -9.80 2.27 -4.78
C ALA A 344 -10.30 3.19 -3.67
N LEU A 345 -10.57 2.65 -2.47
CA LEU A 345 -11.00 3.45 -1.33
C LEU A 345 -9.94 4.49 -0.96
N LEU A 346 -8.67 4.10 -0.88
CA LEU A 346 -7.56 5.04 -0.63
C LEU A 346 -7.49 6.13 -1.71
N ALA A 347 -7.53 5.74 -2.99
CA ALA A 347 -7.45 6.66 -4.11
C ALA A 347 -8.61 7.68 -4.09
N LEU A 348 -9.84 7.21 -3.94
CA LEU A 348 -11.03 8.07 -3.92
C LEU A 348 -11.07 8.97 -2.69
N THR A 349 -10.60 8.48 -1.55
CA THR A 349 -10.47 9.28 -0.32
C THR A 349 -9.45 10.40 -0.49
N GLU A 350 -8.30 10.12 -1.10
CA GLU A 350 -7.29 11.14 -1.39
C GLU A 350 -7.75 12.12 -2.49
N TYR A 351 -8.56 11.66 -3.44
CA TYR A 351 -9.21 12.52 -4.45
C TYR A 351 -10.11 13.57 -3.78
N LEU A 352 -10.93 13.16 -2.80
CA LEU A 352 -11.78 14.06 -2.01
C LEU A 352 -11.00 15.15 -1.25
N ARG A 353 -9.71 14.91 -0.96
CA ARG A 353 -8.84 15.88 -0.28
C ARG A 353 -8.07 16.79 -1.22
N THR A 354 -7.80 16.32 -2.44
CA THR A 354 -6.84 16.96 -3.34
C THR A 354 -7.51 17.82 -4.39
N PHE A 355 -8.69 17.41 -4.86
CA PHE A 355 -9.36 18.04 -6.00
C PHE A 355 -10.82 18.45 -5.75
N VAL A 356 -11.42 18.00 -4.65
CA VAL A 356 -12.73 18.43 -4.15
C VAL A 356 -12.52 19.28 -2.91
#